data_AF-A0A7L7L3J7-F1
#
_entry.id   AF-A0A7L7L3J7-F1
#
_cell.length_a   1.000
_cell.length_b   1.000
_cell.length_c   1.000
_cell.angle_alpha   90.00
_cell.angle_beta   90.00
_cell.angle_gamma   90.00
#
_symmetry.space_group_name_H-M   'P 1'
#
loop_
_entity.id
_entity.type
_entity.pdbx_description
1 polymer ?
#
loop_
_entity_poly.entity_id
_entity_poly.type
_entity_poly.pdbx_seq_one_letter_code
_entity_poly.pdbx_strand_id
1 'polypeptide(L)'
;MAVNLDQIGTRLSFYMRIKGLDIFAMGERTGTSAMLISNIISGKNYCMDDLLAVLNKLPNLNSHWVIYGEGNIFKEENISLSSLDAELMHKNRMKHLGEMQKLLEVLDEIERTKKNTSKLDELKARISELTKEL
;
A
#
# COMPACT_ATOMS: atom_id res chain seq x y z
N MET A 1 -5.31 3.22 -27.60
CA MET A 1 -5.77 2.15 -26.69
C MET A 1 -7.22 2.41 -26.37
N ALA A 2 -8.11 1.42 -26.52
CA ALA A 2 -9.53 1.59 -26.20
C ALA A 2 -9.73 1.69 -24.69
N VAL A 3 -10.56 2.63 -24.25
CA VAL A 3 -10.94 2.77 -22.84
C VAL A 3 -11.76 1.54 -22.43
N ASN A 4 -11.27 0.78 -21.45
CA ASN A 4 -11.96 -0.41 -20.94
C ASN A 4 -12.85 -0.02 -19.75
N LEU A 5 -14.17 -0.04 -19.96
CA LEU A 5 -15.16 0.38 -18.97
C LEU A 5 -15.17 -0.51 -17.71
N ASP A 6 -14.87 -1.80 -17.85
CA ASP A 6 -14.78 -2.73 -16.70
C ASP A 6 -13.61 -2.36 -15.78
N GLN A 7 -12.49 -1.95 -16.37
CA GLN A 7 -11.33 -1.50 -15.58
C GLN A 7 -11.61 -0.18 -14.85
N ILE A 8 -12.34 0.75 -15.47
CA ILE A 8 -12.79 1.98 -14.83
C ILE A 8 -13.64 1.66 -13.61
N GLY A 9 -14.65 0.78 -13.79
CA GLY A 9 -15.52 0.35 -12.69
C GLY A 9 -14.75 -0.31 -11.55
N THR A 10 -13.77 -1.17 -11.88
CA THR A 10 -12.89 -1.81 -10.90
C THR A 10 -12.08 -0.80 -10.10
N ARG A 11 -11.48 0.20 -10.77
CA ARG A 11 -10.68 1.25 -10.11
C ARG A 11 -11.52 2.15 -9.22
N LEU A 12 -12.74 2.52 -9.66
CA LEU A 12 -13.65 3.30 -8.83
C LEU A 12 -14.12 2.49 -7.61
N SER A 13 -14.45 1.21 -7.79
CA SER A 13 -14.82 0.31 -6.69
C SER A 13 -13.68 0.16 -5.67
N PHE A 14 -12.43 0.07 -6.13
CA PHE A 14 -11.26 0.04 -5.27
C PHE A 14 -11.14 1.31 -4.41
N TYR A 15 -11.29 2.49 -5.01
CA TYR A 15 -11.32 3.75 -4.25
C TYR A 15 -12.45 3.80 -3.22
N MET A 16 -13.65 3.36 -3.58
CA MET A 16 -14.79 3.29 -2.66
C MET A 16 -14.50 2.40 -1.46
N ARG A 17 -13.86 1.25 -1.67
CA ARG A 17 -13.43 0.34 -0.60
C ARG A 17 -12.42 1.00 0.34
N ILE A 18 -11.43 1.73 -0.18
CA ILE A 18 -10.45 2.46 0.64
C ILE A 18 -11.16 3.49 1.54
N LYS A 19 -12.21 4.14 1.02
CA LYS A 19 -12.98 5.15 1.77
C LYS A 19 -14.13 4.57 2.61
N GLY A 20 -14.33 3.26 2.61
CA GLY A 20 -15.45 2.62 3.30
C GLY A 20 -16.82 3.04 2.79
N LEU A 21 -16.92 3.36 1.49
CA LEU A 21 -18.16 3.81 0.85
C LEU A 21 -18.86 2.66 0.12
N ASP A 22 -20.16 2.55 0.31
CA ASP A 22 -21.03 1.75 -0.54
C ASP A 22 -21.59 2.60 -1.71
N ILE A 23 -22.38 1.97 -2.57
CA ILE A 23 -22.97 2.60 -3.77
C ILE A 23 -23.89 3.77 -3.39
N PHE A 24 -24.66 3.63 -2.31
CA PHE A 24 -25.61 4.65 -1.88
C PHE A 24 -24.88 5.86 -1.30
N ALA A 25 -23.94 5.65 -0.38
CA ALA A 25 -23.11 6.69 0.20
C ALA A 25 -22.29 7.42 -0.87
N MET A 26 -21.84 6.70 -1.90
CA MET A 26 -21.15 7.31 -3.04
C MET A 26 -22.08 8.17 -3.90
N GLY A 27 -23.31 7.71 -4.14
CA GLY A 27 -24.34 8.50 -4.82
C GLY A 27 -24.64 9.79 -4.07
N GLU A 28 -24.91 9.71 -2.77
CA GLU A 28 -25.14 10.88 -1.91
C GLU A 28 -23.96 11.85 -1.93
N ARG A 29 -22.72 11.35 -1.76
CA ARG A 29 -21.50 12.17 -1.76
C ARG A 29 -21.31 12.92 -3.08
N THR A 30 -21.65 12.30 -4.20
CA THR A 30 -21.44 12.87 -5.54
C THR A 30 -22.67 13.62 -6.06
N GLY A 31 -23.79 13.58 -5.33
CA GLY A 31 -25.07 14.13 -5.80
C GLY A 31 -25.62 13.40 -7.02
N THR A 32 -25.33 12.11 -7.15
CA THR A 32 -25.76 11.27 -8.26
C THR A 32 -26.60 10.08 -7.77
N SER A 33 -27.35 9.44 -8.67
CA SER A 33 -28.16 8.29 -8.27
C SER A 33 -27.29 7.07 -7.99
N ALA A 34 -27.68 6.26 -7.00
CA ALA A 34 -27.04 4.97 -6.71
C ALA A 34 -27.04 4.05 -7.95
N MET A 35 -28.08 4.15 -8.78
CA MET A 35 -28.16 3.44 -10.07
C MET A 35 -27.02 3.82 -11.01
N LEU A 36 -26.71 5.11 -11.14
CA LEU A 36 -25.60 5.56 -11.97
C LEU A 36 -24.25 5.05 -11.46
N ILE A 37 -24.02 5.12 -10.14
CA ILE A 37 -22.80 4.57 -9.54
C ILE A 37 -22.68 3.06 -9.79
N SER A 38 -23.78 2.31 -9.64
CA SER A 38 -23.82 0.87 -9.94
C SER A 38 -23.49 0.56 -11.41
N ASN A 39 -24.05 1.35 -12.34
CA ASN A 39 -23.80 1.28 -13.77
C ASN A 39 -22.30 1.52 -14.09
N ILE A 40 -21.70 2.55 -13.50
CA ILE A 40 -20.28 2.86 -13.66
C ILE A 40 -19.40 1.71 -13.15
N ILE A 41 -19.66 1.20 -11.93
CA ILE A 41 -18.91 0.08 -11.34
C ILE A 41 -19.02 -1.17 -12.21
N SER A 42 -20.20 -1.41 -12.79
CA SER A 42 -20.48 -2.57 -13.65
C SER A 42 -20.01 -2.40 -15.09
N GLY A 43 -19.44 -1.24 -15.45
CA GLY A 43 -18.96 -0.96 -16.80
C GLY A 43 -20.07 -0.81 -17.86
N LYS A 44 -21.33 -0.55 -17.46
CA LYS A 44 -22.51 -0.66 -18.34
C LYS A 44 -23.47 0.51 -18.16
N ASN A 45 -24.17 0.91 -19.23
CA ASN A 45 -25.29 1.86 -19.18
C ASN A 45 -24.95 3.22 -18.54
N TYR A 46 -23.81 3.79 -18.91
CA TYR A 46 -23.43 5.18 -18.58
C TYR A 46 -22.61 5.78 -19.73
N CYS A 47 -22.55 7.10 -19.82
CA CYS A 47 -21.69 7.81 -20.76
C CYS A 47 -20.46 8.42 -20.04
N MET A 48 -19.42 8.78 -20.79
CA MET A 48 -18.21 9.36 -20.20
C MET A 48 -18.48 10.67 -19.45
N ASP A 49 -19.47 11.45 -19.89
CA ASP A 49 -19.87 12.69 -19.19
C ASP A 49 -20.44 12.39 -17.80
N ASP A 50 -21.19 11.30 -17.65
CA ASP A 50 -21.69 10.86 -16.35
C ASP A 50 -20.54 10.50 -15.40
N LEU A 51 -19.54 9.76 -15.90
CA LEU A 51 -18.34 9.42 -15.14
C LEU A 51 -17.58 10.68 -14.73
N LEU A 52 -17.37 11.62 -15.66
CA LEU A 52 -16.68 12.87 -15.37
C LEU A 52 -17.45 13.71 -14.35
N ALA A 53 -18.78 13.75 -14.41
CA ALA A 53 -19.62 14.43 -13.43
C ALA A 53 -19.41 13.84 -12.01
N VAL A 54 -19.37 12.52 -11.90
CA VAL A 54 -19.05 11.81 -10.63
C VAL A 54 -17.64 12.15 -10.16
N LEU A 55 -16.63 12.02 -11.03
CA LEU A 55 -15.23 12.24 -10.67
C LEU A 55 -14.92 13.70 -10.30
N ASN A 56 -15.59 14.67 -10.92
CA ASN A 56 -15.44 16.09 -10.60
C ASN A 56 -15.92 16.44 -9.19
N LYS A 57 -16.79 15.62 -8.59
CA LYS A 57 -17.25 15.76 -7.20
C LYS A 57 -16.30 15.12 -6.17
N LEU A 58 -15.22 14.51 -6.63
CA LEU A 58 -14.23 13.83 -5.81
C LEU A 58 -12.89 14.59 -5.91
N PRO A 59 -12.72 15.70 -5.17
CA PRO A 59 -11.55 16.57 -5.31
C PRO A 59 -10.24 15.81 -5.07
N ASN A 60 -10.24 14.85 -4.14
CA ASN A 60 -9.05 14.13 -3.72
C ASN A 60 -8.73 12.91 -4.59
N LEU A 61 -9.61 12.54 -5.53
CA LEU A 61 -9.42 11.39 -6.42
C LEU A 61 -8.80 11.86 -7.75
N ASN A 62 -7.76 11.16 -8.20
CA ASN A 62 -7.15 11.39 -9.50
C ASN A 62 -8.01 10.76 -10.60
N SER A 63 -8.74 11.59 -11.34
CA SER A 63 -9.57 11.15 -12.46
C SER A 63 -8.76 10.45 -13.57
N HIS A 64 -7.50 10.85 -13.79
CA HIS A 64 -6.62 10.22 -14.77
C HIS A 64 -6.31 8.76 -14.39
N TRP A 65 -6.03 8.52 -13.11
CA TRP A 65 -5.83 7.16 -12.60
C TRP A 65 -7.09 6.30 -12.76
N VAL A 66 -8.28 6.86 -12.51
CA VAL A 66 -9.52 6.10 -12.69
C VAL A 66 -9.75 5.71 -14.16
N ILE A 67 -9.52 6.63 -15.10
CA ILE A 67 -9.82 6.40 -16.51
C ILE A 67 -8.75 5.52 -17.18
N TYR A 68 -7.48 5.80 -16.93
CA TYR A 68 -6.36 5.17 -17.66
C TYR A 68 -5.55 4.18 -16.80
N GLY A 69 -5.67 4.22 -15.48
CA GLY A 69 -4.88 3.39 -14.58
C GLY A 69 -3.47 3.92 -14.30
N GLU A 70 -3.17 5.14 -14.74
CA GLU A 70 -1.84 5.74 -14.64
C GLU A 70 -1.77 6.85 -13.58
N GLY A 71 -0.67 6.87 -12.83
CA GLY A 71 -0.39 7.85 -11.76
C GLY A 71 -0.85 7.38 -10.37
N ASN A 72 -0.86 8.31 -9.42
CA ASN A 72 -1.31 8.06 -8.06
C ASN A 72 -2.85 8.07 -7.98
N ILE A 73 -3.42 7.24 -7.08
CA ILE A 73 -4.87 7.15 -6.85
C ILE A 73 -5.42 8.48 -6.36
N PHE A 74 -4.79 9.05 -5.34
CA PHE A 74 -5.17 10.34 -4.79
C PHE A 74 -4.45 11.43 -5.59
N LYS A 75 -5.15 12.54 -5.84
CA LYS A 75 -4.44 13.76 -6.20
C LYS A 75 -3.53 14.06 -5.02
N GLU A 76 -2.28 14.39 -5.30
CA GLU A 76 -1.47 15.11 -4.33
C GLU A 76 -2.30 16.35 -4.03
N GLU A 77 -2.99 16.34 -2.88
CA GLU A 77 -3.48 17.59 -2.33
C GLU A 77 -2.27 18.50 -2.40
N ASN A 78 -2.48 19.72 -2.88
CA ASN A 78 -1.57 20.80 -2.57
C ASN A 78 -1.71 21.05 -1.06
N ILE A 79 -1.39 20.04 -0.25
CA ILE A 79 -0.81 20.20 1.05
C ILE A 79 0.41 21.02 0.64
N SER A 80 0.30 22.33 0.80
CA SER A 80 1.42 23.07 1.33
C SER A 80 1.75 22.35 2.63
N LEU A 81 2.45 21.22 2.51
CA LEU A 81 3.24 20.66 3.59
C LEU A 81 4.10 21.86 3.88
N SER A 82 3.79 22.55 4.97
CA SER A 82 4.75 23.50 5.51
C SER A 82 6.07 22.72 5.49
N SER A 83 7.14 23.33 5.00
CA SER A 83 8.43 22.64 4.87
C SER A 83 8.79 21.85 6.15
N LEU A 84 8.30 22.34 7.30
CA LEU A 84 8.31 21.68 8.60
C LEU A 84 7.64 20.29 8.64
N ASP A 85 6.45 20.09 8.08
CA ASP A 85 5.74 18.79 8.11
C ASP A 85 6.41 17.73 7.22
N ALA A 86 6.89 18.16 6.04
CA ALA A 86 7.66 17.29 5.14
C ALA A 86 9.00 16.89 5.78
N GLU A 87 9.67 17.83 6.44
CA GLU A 87 10.93 17.61 7.14
C GLU A 87 10.75 16.71 8.37
N LEU A 88 9.64 16.86 9.12
CA LEU A 88 9.32 16.02 10.27
C LEU A 88 8.97 14.58 9.85
N MET A 89 8.21 14.42 8.76
CA MET A 89 8.00 13.10 8.15
C MET A 89 9.30 12.47 7.64
N HIS A 90 10.18 13.27 7.01
CA HIS A 90 11.47 12.78 6.52
C HIS A 90 12.39 12.36 7.68
N LYS A 91 12.43 13.15 8.75
CA LYS A 91 13.19 12.87 9.97
C LYS A 91 12.68 11.61 10.68
N ASN A 92 11.36 11.43 10.78
CA ASN A 92 10.77 10.21 11.32
C ASN A 92 11.09 8.99 10.46
N ARG A 93 11.05 9.13 9.13
CA ARG A 93 11.43 8.07 8.19
C ARG A 93 12.90 7.69 8.33
N MET A 94 13.80 8.67 8.41
CA MET A 94 15.24 8.43 8.62
C MET A 94 15.50 7.74 9.95
N LYS A 95 14.82 8.15 11.03
CA LYS A 95 14.93 7.49 12.33
C LYS A 95 14.49 6.04 12.26
N HIS A 96 13.34 5.76 11.64
CA HIS A 96 12.83 4.40 11.47
C HIS A 96 13.79 3.52 10.64
N LEU A 97 14.38 4.06 9.56
CA LEU A 97 15.36 3.34 8.75
C LEU A 97 16.65 3.04 9.55
N GLY A 98 17.11 3.98 10.37
CA GLY A 98 18.27 3.77 11.24
C GLY A 98 18.02 2.71 12.31
N GLU A 99 16.82 2.68 12.90
CA GLU A 99 16.41 1.62 13.83
C GLU A 99 16.37 0.25 13.15
N MET A 100 15.82 0.17 11.93
CA MET A 100 15.78 -1.07 11.15
C MET A 100 17.18 -1.57 10.78
N GLN A 101 18.11 -0.67 10.42
CA GLN A 101 19.51 -1.03 10.15
C GLN A 101 20.19 -1.64 11.39
N LYS A 102 20.00 -1.04 12.57
CA LYS A 102 20.54 -1.58 13.83
C LYS A 102 19.99 -2.97 14.14
N LEU A 103 18.69 -3.19 13.91
CA LEU A 103 18.08 -4.50 14.13
C LEU A 103 18.65 -5.57 13.19
N LEU A 104 18.93 -5.22 11.93
CA LEU A 104 19.58 -6.14 10.98
C LEU A 104 21.00 -6.51 11.41
N GLU A 105 21.76 -5.57 11.95
CA GLU A 105 23.12 -5.82 12.46
C GLU A 105 23.10 -6.77 13.66
N VAL A 106 22.18 -6.56 14.60
CA VAL A 106 21.99 -7.47 15.75
C VAL A 106 21.60 -8.88 15.29
N LEU A 107 20.78 -9.01 14.24
CA LEU A 107 20.43 -10.32 13.69
C LEU A 107 21.65 -11.07 13.14
N ASP A 108 22.54 -10.40 12.40
CA ASP A 108 23.77 -11.02 11.88
C ASP A 108 24.70 -11.47 13.03
N GLU A 109 24.84 -10.66 14.08
CA GLU A 109 25.61 -11.04 15.27
C GLU A 109 25.04 -12.28 15.98
N ILE A 110 23.71 -12.36 16.12
CA ILE A 110 23.03 -13.52 16.72
C ILE A 110 23.24 -14.76 15.86
N GLU A 111 23.12 -14.66 14.53
CA GLU A 111 23.34 -15.79 13.63
C GLU A 111 24.79 -16.31 13.70
N ARG A 112 25.77 -15.40 13.72
CA ARG A 112 27.20 -15.77 13.88
C ARG A 112 27.44 -16.48 15.21
N THR A 113 26.86 -15.97 16.29
CA THR A 113 26.99 -16.57 17.63
C THR A 113 26.36 -17.96 17.67
N LYS A 114 25.16 -18.12 17.12
CA LYS A 114 24.46 -19.42 17.02
C LYS A 114 25.24 -20.45 16.21
N LYS A 115 25.87 -20.03 15.12
CA LYS A 115 26.74 -20.90 14.31
C LYS A 115 27.97 -21.36 15.10
N ASN A 116 28.55 -20.49 15.91
CA ASN A 116 29.69 -20.82 16.75
C ASN A 116 29.31 -21.76 17.91
N THR A 117 28.15 -21.59 18.54
CA THR A 117 27.67 -22.50 19.60
C THR A 117 27.39 -23.90 19.05
N SER A 118 26.76 -24.02 17.88
CA SER A 118 26.53 -25.32 17.22
C SER A 118 27.83 -26.09 17.00
N LYS A 119 28.86 -25.41 16.48
CA LYS A 119 30.19 -26.02 16.29
C LYS A 119 30.84 -26.45 17.60
N LEU A 120 30.64 -25.69 18.67
CA LEU A 120 31.18 -26.01 19.99
C LEU A 120 30.50 -27.26 20.56
N ASP A 121 29.18 -27.38 20.39
CA ASP A 121 28.42 -28.56 20.81
C ASP A 121 28.81 -29.81 19.99
N GLU A 122 29.03 -29.67 18.67
CA GLU A 122 29.55 -30.74 17.81
C GLU A 122 30.95 -31.21 18.27
N LEU A 123 31.84 -30.28 18.59
CA LEU A 123 33.18 -30.60 19.09
C LEU A 123 33.13 -31.27 20.46
N LYS A 124 32.27 -30.81 21.37
CA LYS A 124 32.05 -31.46 22.67
C LYS A 124 31.53 -32.89 22.51
N ALA A 125 30.57 -33.10 21.61
CA ALA A 125 30.05 -34.42 21.30
C ALA A 125 31.17 -35.34 20.77
N ARG A 126 32.01 -34.82 19.87
CA ARG A 126 33.13 -35.58 19.30
C ARG A 126 34.22 -35.91 20.32
N ILE A 127 34.54 -34.98 21.22
CA ILE A 127 35.49 -35.22 22.33
C ILE A 127 34.92 -36.30 23.26
N SER A 128 33.63 -36.23 23.62
CA SER A 128 33.00 -37.24 24.48
C SER A 128 33.02 -38.65 23.87
N GLU A 129 32.89 -38.76 22.54
CA GLU A 129 32.97 -40.01 21.80
C GLU A 129 34.39 -40.59 21.83
N LEU A 130 35.41 -39.77 21.55
CA LEU A 130 36.82 -40.16 21.62
C LEU A 130 37.27 -40.57 23.03
N THR A 131 36.73 -39.94 24.08
CA THR A 131 37.06 -40.30 25.47
C THR A 131 36.33 -41.54 25.98
N LYS A 132 35.34 -42.07 25.26
CA LYS A 132 34.66 -43.34 25.61
C LYS A 132 35.38 -44.58 25.08
N GLU A 133 36.27 -44.41 24.10
CA GLU A 133 37.05 -45.50 23.50
C GLU A 133 38.43 -45.71 24.17
N LEU A 134 38.73 -44.92 25.21
CA LEU A 134 39.87 -45.09 26.13
C LEU A 134 39.41 -45.75 27.43
#